data_AF-A0A1I1RK38-F1
#
_entry.id   AF-A0A1I1RK38-F1
#
_cell.length_a   1.000
_cell.length_b   1.000
_cell.length_c   1.000
_cell.angle_alpha   90.00
_cell.angle_beta   90.00
_cell.angle_gamma   90.00
#
_symmetry.space_group_name_H-M   'P 1'
#
loop_
_entity.id
_entity.type
_entity.pdbx_description
1 polymer ?
#
loop_
_entity_poly.entity_id
_entity_poly.type
_entity_poly.pdbx_seq_one_letter_code
_entity_poly.pdbx_strand_id
1 'polypeptide(L)'
;MKKLQNDPDFDVSSVADPYVWCKRSINIILDNPVYLGHTYTHRSGKASYRSNKKVMYPSDQQFEFLNTHEPLIALETWETVQRRKADRPKVNRQSEVDSFSGLLFCGDCGTRMSVHREKNRPRIYYTCEGYRSRKERSDQCTTHCINKKIVEAVVLDDLIRVTSEAKQHREKFIEICKNNSSTASKKEQAAKKRELTKSEKRLAEVKRMFVKIYEDNALGKLSDEDYAMLSGTYKTEQAQLEQTISELTSELNKIKDDEQNTNRFLKIVDKYTDITELTYDLLRDFIDKIYIYEKDKVNKTRRIEIFYNFVGNIS
;
A
#
# COMPACT_ATOMS: atom_id res chain seq x y z
N MET A 1 1.56 -42.18 3.25
CA MET A 1 3.02 -42.14 2.99
C MET A 1 3.70 -43.50 3.03
N LYS A 2 3.20 -44.54 3.73
CA LYS A 2 3.82 -45.89 3.74
C LYS A 2 3.58 -46.77 2.49
N LYS A 3 2.76 -46.34 1.52
CA LYS A 3 2.42 -47.13 0.31
C LYS A 3 3.12 -46.68 -0.97
N LEU A 4 3.95 -45.64 -0.91
CA LEU A 4 4.69 -45.11 -2.08
C LEU A 4 6.20 -45.41 -2.03
N GLN A 5 6.67 -46.14 -1.00
CA GLN A 5 8.08 -46.51 -0.84
C GLN A 5 8.42 -47.87 -1.47
N ASN A 6 7.42 -48.66 -1.92
CA ASN A 6 7.63 -50.03 -2.40
C ASN A 6 7.31 -50.22 -3.88
N ASP A 7 7.19 -49.13 -4.65
CA ASP A 7 6.97 -49.22 -6.10
C ASP A 7 8.33 -49.11 -6.81
N PRO A 8 8.83 -50.19 -7.44
CA PRO A 8 10.17 -50.23 -8.02
C PRO A 8 10.35 -49.30 -9.24
N ASP A 9 9.26 -48.74 -9.77
CA ASP A 9 9.26 -47.73 -10.84
C ASP A 9 9.16 -46.27 -10.32
N PHE A 10 9.14 -46.04 -8.99
CA PHE A 10 9.12 -44.68 -8.45
C PHE A 10 10.52 -44.06 -8.43
N ASP A 11 10.90 -43.50 -9.56
CA ASP A 11 12.16 -42.78 -9.73
C ASP A 11 12.11 -41.38 -9.07
N VAL A 12 12.76 -41.26 -7.90
CA VAL A 12 12.91 -40.01 -7.14
C VAL A 12 13.72 -38.97 -7.93
N SER A 13 14.41 -39.35 -9.00
CA SER A 13 15.19 -38.44 -9.84
C SER A 13 14.34 -37.48 -10.70
N SER A 14 13.03 -37.74 -10.83
CA SER A 14 12.12 -36.89 -11.59
C SER A 14 11.73 -35.57 -10.89
N VAL A 15 12.09 -35.40 -9.61
CA VAL A 15 11.87 -34.16 -8.85
C VAL A 15 13.24 -33.62 -8.46
N ALA A 16 13.70 -32.60 -9.17
CA ALA A 16 15.07 -32.08 -9.16
C ALA A 16 15.70 -31.72 -7.78
N ASP A 17 14.95 -31.76 -6.67
CA ASP A 17 15.47 -31.99 -5.33
C ASP A 17 14.29 -32.10 -4.34
N PRO A 18 14.12 -33.19 -3.58
CA PRO A 18 12.98 -33.36 -2.66
C PRO A 18 13.01 -32.40 -1.45
N TYR A 19 14.14 -31.73 -1.20
CA TYR A 19 14.33 -30.78 -0.10
C TYR A 19 14.22 -29.31 -0.53
N VAL A 20 14.06 -29.03 -1.82
CA VAL A 20 13.98 -27.66 -2.33
C VAL A 20 12.52 -27.19 -2.33
N TRP A 21 12.26 -26.10 -1.61
CA TRP A 21 10.96 -25.44 -1.63
C TRP A 21 10.63 -24.94 -3.04
N CYS A 22 9.53 -25.44 -3.61
CA CYS A 22 9.11 -24.98 -4.93
C CYS A 22 8.53 -23.55 -4.85
N LYS A 23 8.63 -22.80 -5.97
CA LYS A 23 8.13 -21.43 -6.10
C LYS A 23 6.67 -21.26 -5.62
N ARG A 24 5.83 -22.27 -5.88
CA ARG A 24 4.43 -22.27 -5.46
C ARG A 24 4.29 -22.30 -3.94
N SER A 25 5.05 -23.14 -3.26
CA SER A 25 5.03 -23.24 -1.79
C SER A 25 5.51 -21.96 -1.14
N ILE A 26 6.58 -21.35 -1.65
CA ILE A 26 7.06 -20.05 -1.18
C ILE A 26 5.98 -18.98 -1.35
N ASN A 27 5.32 -18.92 -2.51
CA ASN A 27 4.23 -17.96 -2.72
C ASN A 27 3.07 -18.15 -1.73
N ILE A 28 2.70 -19.40 -1.42
CA ILE A 28 1.65 -19.71 -0.44
C ILE A 28 2.04 -19.25 0.97
N ILE A 29 3.31 -19.44 1.36
CA ILE A 29 3.83 -18.93 2.63
C ILE A 29 3.74 -17.41 2.65
N LEU A 30 4.25 -16.74 1.61
CA LEU A 30 4.20 -15.28 1.55
C LEU A 30 2.78 -14.71 1.43
N ASP A 31 1.77 -15.48 1.00
CA ASP A 31 0.36 -15.04 0.90
C ASP A 31 -0.49 -15.43 2.10
N ASN A 32 0.03 -16.18 3.07
CA ASN A 32 -0.72 -16.57 4.26
C ASN A 32 -0.76 -15.47 5.36
N PRO A 33 -1.88 -14.74 5.56
CA PRO A 33 -2.01 -13.72 6.62
C PRO A 33 -2.04 -14.30 8.04
N VAL A 34 -2.01 -15.64 8.21
CA VAL A 34 -1.89 -16.26 9.54
C VAL A 34 -0.65 -15.78 10.28
N TYR A 35 0.43 -15.44 9.57
CA TYR A 35 1.65 -14.89 10.17
C TYR A 35 1.45 -13.54 10.90
N LEU A 36 0.31 -12.87 10.69
CA LEU A 36 -0.11 -11.65 11.39
C LEU A 36 -0.87 -11.93 12.70
N GLY A 37 -0.93 -13.19 13.16
CA GLY A 37 -1.67 -13.56 14.37
C GLY A 37 -3.16 -13.80 14.14
N HIS A 38 -3.60 -13.80 12.87
CA HIS A 38 -5.00 -14.02 12.48
C HIS A 38 -5.27 -15.50 12.20
N THR A 39 -6.49 -15.96 12.43
CA THR A 39 -6.93 -17.30 12.01
C THR A 39 -7.97 -17.16 10.92
N TYR A 40 -7.72 -17.80 9.78
CA TYR A 40 -8.66 -17.87 8.68
C TYR A 40 -9.16 -19.30 8.53
N THR A 41 -10.47 -19.48 8.57
CA THR A 41 -11.09 -20.78 8.35
C THR A 41 -12.02 -20.74 7.14
N HIS A 42 -12.44 -21.91 6.66
CA HIS A 42 -13.33 -22.04 5.51
C HIS A 42 -12.81 -21.43 4.18
N ARG A 43 -11.49 -21.45 3.95
CA ARG A 43 -10.87 -20.94 2.70
C ARG A 43 -11.12 -21.83 1.48
N SER A 44 -11.16 -23.14 1.69
CA SER A 44 -11.30 -24.11 0.60
C SER A 44 -12.04 -25.35 1.08
N GLY A 45 -12.83 -25.93 0.21
CA GLY A 45 -13.57 -27.16 0.47
C GLY A 45 -13.57 -28.08 -0.75
N LYS A 46 -14.41 -29.11 -0.71
CA LYS A 46 -14.68 -29.96 -1.86
C LYS A 46 -15.91 -29.44 -2.58
N ALA A 47 -15.90 -29.49 -3.92
CA ALA A 47 -17.07 -29.12 -4.72
C ALA A 47 -18.33 -29.94 -4.35
N SER A 48 -18.12 -31.19 -3.99
CA SER A 48 -19.16 -32.09 -3.46
C SER A 48 -18.51 -33.18 -2.64
N TYR A 49 -19.28 -33.87 -1.80
CA TYR A 49 -18.79 -35.00 -1.00
C TYR A 49 -18.12 -36.10 -1.85
N ARG A 50 -18.60 -36.31 -3.08
CA ARG A 50 -18.08 -37.32 -4.02
C ARG A 50 -16.91 -36.86 -4.87
N SER A 51 -16.57 -35.57 -4.85
CA SER A 51 -15.51 -34.99 -5.67
C SER A 51 -14.28 -34.66 -4.84
N ASN A 52 -13.09 -35.07 -5.30
CA ASN A 52 -11.83 -34.64 -4.70
C ASN A 52 -11.32 -33.30 -5.24
N LYS A 53 -12.08 -32.62 -6.11
CA LYS A 53 -11.72 -31.28 -6.59
C LYS A 53 -11.85 -30.27 -5.44
N LYS A 54 -10.73 -29.63 -5.10
CA LYS A 54 -10.72 -28.49 -4.17
C LYS A 54 -11.27 -27.24 -4.87
N VAL A 55 -12.20 -26.57 -4.21
CA VAL A 55 -12.76 -25.29 -4.63
C VAL A 55 -12.42 -24.26 -3.56
N MET A 56 -11.97 -23.08 -3.99
CA MET A 56 -11.76 -21.94 -3.11
C MET A 56 -13.11 -21.24 -2.90
N TYR A 57 -13.46 -20.97 -1.66
CA TYR A 57 -14.69 -20.24 -1.35
C TYR A 57 -14.50 -18.74 -1.56
N PRO A 58 -15.54 -18.02 -2.00
CA PRO A 58 -15.50 -16.57 -2.10
C PRO A 58 -15.31 -15.93 -0.71
N SER A 59 -14.75 -14.72 -0.67
CA SER A 59 -14.29 -14.09 0.58
C SER A 59 -15.39 -13.85 1.61
N ASP A 60 -16.63 -13.66 1.17
CA ASP A 60 -17.84 -13.49 1.98
C ASP A 60 -18.19 -14.74 2.81
N GLN A 61 -17.75 -15.92 2.37
CA GLN A 61 -17.96 -17.20 3.06
C GLN A 61 -16.77 -17.60 3.93
N GLN A 62 -15.68 -16.83 3.90
CA GLN A 62 -14.50 -17.10 4.72
C GLN A 62 -14.68 -16.48 6.09
N PHE A 63 -14.28 -17.22 7.13
CA PHE A 63 -14.31 -16.69 8.50
C PHE A 63 -12.93 -16.16 8.88
N GLU A 64 -12.89 -14.88 9.26
CA GLU A 64 -11.68 -14.18 9.67
C GLU A 64 -11.74 -13.89 11.17
N PHE A 65 -10.81 -14.47 11.93
CA PHE A 65 -10.66 -14.22 13.35
C PHE A 65 -9.36 -13.44 13.57
N LEU A 66 -9.49 -12.17 13.92
CA LEU A 66 -8.34 -11.29 14.14
C LEU A 66 -7.69 -11.57 15.50
N ASN A 67 -6.36 -11.43 15.57
CA ASN A 67 -5.54 -11.47 16.80
C ASN A 67 -5.74 -12.72 17.69
N THR A 68 -5.84 -13.89 17.08
CA THR A 68 -5.98 -15.19 17.77
C THR A 68 -4.69 -15.71 18.43
N HIS A 69 -3.52 -15.30 17.93
CA HIS A 69 -2.21 -15.73 18.46
C HIS A 69 -1.15 -14.65 18.24
N GLU A 70 0.01 -14.81 18.86
CA GLU A 70 1.12 -13.88 18.72
C GLU A 70 1.60 -13.83 17.26
N PRO A 71 1.67 -12.63 16.65
CA PRO A 71 2.12 -12.47 15.27
C PRO A 71 3.60 -12.83 15.13
N LEU A 72 3.94 -13.60 14.09
CA LEU A 72 5.32 -13.95 13.77
C LEU A 72 6.05 -12.81 13.04
N ILE A 73 5.31 -11.95 12.36
CA ILE A 73 5.83 -10.79 11.61
C ILE A 73 4.98 -9.55 11.88
N ALA A 74 5.60 -8.37 11.83
CA ALA A 74 4.87 -7.12 11.90
C ALA A 74 4.04 -6.88 10.63
N LEU A 75 2.89 -6.22 10.78
CA LEU A 75 2.01 -5.84 9.67
C LEU A 75 2.76 -5.04 8.58
N GLU A 76 3.64 -4.14 8.99
CA GLU A 76 4.45 -3.32 8.07
C GLU A 76 5.36 -4.18 7.17
N THR A 77 5.93 -5.25 7.73
CA THR A 77 6.78 -6.18 6.97
C THR A 77 5.95 -6.96 5.96
N TRP A 78 4.76 -7.41 6.37
CA TRP A 78 3.82 -8.09 5.49
C TRP A 78 3.40 -7.23 4.32
N GLU A 79 2.97 -6.00 4.56
CA GLU A 79 2.56 -5.05 3.52
C GLU A 79 3.70 -4.78 2.54
N THR A 80 4.93 -4.64 3.04
CA THR A 80 6.13 -4.47 2.20
C THR A 80 6.35 -5.66 1.27
N VAL A 81 6.19 -6.89 1.78
CA VAL A 81 6.28 -8.12 0.98
C VAL A 81 5.18 -8.19 -0.08
N GLN A 82 3.93 -7.92 0.29
CA GLN A 82 2.80 -7.92 -0.64
C GLN A 82 3.00 -6.89 -1.75
N ARG A 83 3.47 -5.67 -1.41
CA ARG A 83 3.79 -4.61 -2.37
C ARG A 83 4.89 -5.05 -3.34
N ARG A 84 6.00 -5.61 -2.83
CA ARG A 84 7.10 -6.13 -3.66
C ARG A 84 6.65 -7.27 -4.58
N LYS A 85 5.70 -8.09 -4.14
CA LYS A 85 5.15 -9.19 -4.94
C LYS A 85 4.20 -8.72 -6.04
N ALA A 86 3.32 -7.75 -5.74
CA ALA A 86 2.41 -7.15 -6.70
C ALA A 86 3.17 -6.44 -7.82
N ASP A 87 4.26 -5.76 -7.47
CA ASP A 87 5.10 -5.03 -8.43
C ASP A 87 6.34 -5.81 -8.87
N ARG A 88 6.35 -7.14 -8.66
CA ARG A 88 7.46 -7.99 -9.06
C ARG A 88 7.77 -7.75 -10.54
N PRO A 89 9.03 -7.42 -10.88
CA PRO A 89 9.39 -7.10 -12.24
C PRO A 89 9.23 -8.37 -13.08
N LYS A 90 8.64 -8.20 -14.28
CA LYS A 90 8.61 -9.29 -15.26
C LYS A 90 10.06 -9.56 -15.68
N VAL A 91 10.59 -10.68 -15.24
CA VAL A 91 11.92 -11.14 -15.64
C VAL A 91 11.86 -11.53 -17.11
N ASN A 92 12.69 -10.91 -17.93
CA ASN A 92 12.80 -11.23 -19.35
C ASN A 92 13.54 -12.56 -19.55
N ARG A 93 13.53 -13.08 -20.79
CA ARG A 93 14.26 -14.30 -21.20
C ARG A 93 15.77 -14.27 -20.89
N GLN A 94 16.34 -13.08 -20.68
CA GLN A 94 17.77 -12.84 -20.40
C GLN A 94 18.06 -12.66 -18.90
N SER A 95 17.07 -12.85 -18.01
CA SER A 95 17.20 -12.74 -16.55
C SER A 95 17.63 -11.38 -15.98
N GLU A 96 17.92 -10.38 -16.82
CA GLU A 96 18.25 -9.02 -16.37
C GLU A 96 16.97 -8.24 -16.00
N VAL A 97 16.86 -7.89 -14.73
CA VAL A 97 15.85 -6.97 -14.21
C VAL A 97 16.34 -5.55 -14.43
N ASP A 98 15.45 -4.69 -14.94
CA ASP A 98 15.74 -3.27 -15.05
C ASP A 98 15.55 -2.57 -13.70
N SER A 99 16.49 -1.71 -13.29
CA SER A 99 16.46 -1.01 -12.00
C SER A 99 15.19 -0.17 -11.79
N PHE A 100 14.56 0.33 -12.86
CA PHE A 100 13.35 1.16 -12.79
C PHE A 100 12.06 0.39 -13.10
N SER A 101 12.12 -0.95 -13.13
CA SER A 101 10.97 -1.77 -13.49
C SER A 101 9.79 -1.54 -12.53
N GLY A 102 8.68 -1.05 -13.08
CA GLY A 102 7.45 -0.76 -12.33
C GLY A 102 7.38 0.62 -11.68
N LEU A 103 8.42 1.46 -11.79
CA LEU A 103 8.47 2.79 -11.15
C LEU A 103 8.14 3.94 -12.11
N LEU A 104 8.27 3.75 -13.42
CA LEU A 104 8.16 4.82 -14.41
C LEU A 104 6.74 4.94 -14.99
N PHE A 105 6.20 6.16 -14.92
CA PHE A 105 4.89 6.54 -15.42
C PHE A 105 5.01 7.76 -16.34
N CYS A 106 4.10 7.86 -17.30
CA CYS A 106 3.96 9.04 -18.14
C CYS A 106 3.23 10.14 -17.37
N GLY A 107 3.80 11.35 -17.30
CA GLY A 107 3.17 12.51 -16.65
C GLY A 107 1.93 13.03 -17.38
N ASP A 108 1.80 12.77 -18.68
CA ASP A 108 0.70 13.28 -19.51
C ASP A 108 -0.56 12.37 -19.47
N CYS A 109 -0.37 11.04 -19.53
CA CYS A 109 -1.50 10.09 -19.55
C CYS A 109 -1.56 9.12 -18.35
N GLY A 110 -0.61 9.20 -17.41
CA GLY A 110 -0.55 8.33 -16.23
C GLY A 110 -0.30 6.85 -16.51
N THR A 111 -0.04 6.46 -17.77
CA THR A 111 0.25 5.05 -18.12
C THR A 111 1.70 4.69 -17.80
N ARG A 112 1.96 3.39 -17.59
CA ARG A 112 3.31 2.89 -17.31
C ARG A 112 4.22 3.06 -18.54
N MET A 113 5.51 3.26 -18.29
CA MET A 113 6.51 3.26 -19.35
C MET A 113 7.11 1.87 -19.55
N SER A 114 7.14 1.44 -20.80
CA SER A 114 7.72 0.16 -21.23
C SER A 114 9.22 0.31 -21.51
N VAL A 115 10.00 -0.69 -21.13
CA VAL A 115 11.44 -0.76 -21.43
C VAL A 115 11.67 -1.36 -22.83
N HIS A 116 12.41 -0.65 -23.67
CA HIS A 116 12.86 -1.10 -24.98
C HIS A 116 14.37 -1.19 -25.01
N ARG A 117 14.87 -2.36 -25.44
CA ARG A 117 16.29 -2.62 -25.65
C ARG A 117 16.54 -2.80 -27.13
N GLU A 118 17.47 -2.05 -27.69
CA GLU A 118 17.89 -2.25 -29.08
C GLU A 118 18.73 -3.53 -29.19
N LYS A 119 18.51 -4.33 -30.25
CA LYS A 119 19.27 -5.58 -30.47
C LYS A 119 20.74 -5.34 -30.83
N ASN A 120 21.02 -4.23 -31.52
CA ASN A 120 22.33 -3.97 -32.14
C ASN A 120 23.18 -2.94 -31.37
N ARG A 121 22.60 -2.26 -30.38
CA ARG A 121 23.30 -1.28 -29.54
C ARG A 121 22.88 -1.48 -28.09
N PRO A 122 23.78 -1.32 -27.11
CA PRO A 122 23.46 -1.43 -25.69
C PRO A 122 22.73 -0.16 -25.20
N ARG A 123 21.71 0.28 -25.93
CA ARG A 123 20.88 1.43 -25.57
C ARG A 123 19.53 0.95 -25.08
N ILE A 124 19.18 1.42 -23.90
CA ILE A 124 17.92 1.11 -23.22
C ILE A 124 17.11 2.40 -23.17
N TYR A 125 15.87 2.34 -23.66
CA TYR A 125 14.96 3.47 -23.70
C TYR A 125 13.63 3.10 -23.03
N TYR A 126 13.02 4.06 -22.35
CA TYR A 126 11.67 3.94 -21.85
C TYR A 126 10.70 4.65 -22.80
N THR A 127 9.56 4.04 -23.11
CA THR A 127 8.53 4.60 -23.99
C THR A 127 7.16 4.48 -23.33
N CYS A 128 6.34 5.51 -23.45
CA CYS A 128 4.98 5.50 -22.95
C CYS A 128 4.13 4.39 -23.60
N GLU A 129 3.46 3.55 -22.80
CA GLU A 129 2.57 2.48 -23.30
C GLU A 129 1.19 2.98 -23.73
N GLY A 130 0.75 4.13 -23.22
CA GLY A 130 -0.58 4.71 -23.47
C GLY A 130 -0.87 4.91 -24.95
N TYR A 131 0.12 5.35 -25.72
CA TYR A 131 0.01 5.53 -27.16
C TYR A 131 -0.16 4.21 -27.93
N ARG A 132 0.47 3.11 -27.47
CA ARG A 132 0.48 1.83 -28.20
C ARG A 132 -0.68 0.90 -27.85
N SER A 133 -1.21 0.98 -26.63
CA SER A 133 -2.12 -0.07 -26.11
C SER A 133 -3.61 0.25 -26.18
N ARG A 134 -4.04 1.52 -26.34
CA ARG A 134 -5.48 1.87 -26.38
C ARG A 134 -5.78 3.06 -27.29
N LYS A 135 -6.62 2.83 -28.31
CA LYS A 135 -7.21 3.88 -29.17
C LYS A 135 -7.99 4.96 -28.40
N GLU A 136 -8.48 4.66 -27.19
CA GLU A 136 -9.30 5.58 -26.38
C GLU A 136 -8.49 6.66 -25.64
N ARG A 137 -7.15 6.55 -25.57
CA ARG A 137 -6.28 7.53 -24.91
C ARG A 137 -5.21 8.12 -25.83
N SER A 138 -5.31 7.88 -27.15
CA SER A 138 -4.38 8.43 -28.15
C SER A 138 -4.35 9.96 -28.17
N ASP A 139 -5.46 10.59 -27.76
CA ASP A 139 -5.62 12.04 -27.85
C ASP A 139 -5.00 12.77 -26.64
N GLN A 140 -4.59 12.03 -25.61
CA GLN A 140 -4.04 12.57 -24.36
C GLN A 140 -2.50 12.50 -24.31
N CYS A 141 -1.84 11.79 -25.24
CA CYS A 141 -0.39 11.58 -25.16
C CYS A 141 0.25 11.27 -26.51
N THR A 142 1.45 11.81 -26.75
CA THR A 142 2.27 11.54 -27.93
C THR A 142 3.27 10.40 -27.68
N THR A 143 3.83 9.84 -28.76
CA THR A 143 4.95 8.90 -28.62
C THR A 143 6.20 9.65 -28.16
N HIS A 144 6.55 9.53 -26.88
CA HIS A 144 7.82 10.02 -26.35
C HIS A 144 8.64 8.90 -25.73
N CYS A 145 9.96 9.04 -25.86
CA CYS A 145 10.94 8.15 -25.25
C CYS A 145 12.01 8.92 -24.49
N ILE A 146 12.61 8.26 -23.49
CA ILE A 146 13.75 8.77 -22.73
C ILE A 146 14.82 7.68 -22.63
N ASN A 147 16.09 8.09 -22.64
CA ASN A 147 17.22 7.17 -22.47
C ASN A 147 17.39 6.83 -20.98
N LYS A 148 17.59 5.55 -20.66
CA LYS A 148 17.83 5.07 -19.30
C LYS A 148 18.95 5.83 -18.58
N LYS A 149 20.06 6.12 -19.27
CA LYS A 149 21.21 6.84 -18.68
C LYS A 149 20.84 8.25 -18.17
N ILE A 150 19.89 8.91 -18.83
CA ILE A 150 19.42 10.24 -18.42
C ILE A 150 18.59 10.13 -17.15
N VAL A 151 17.69 9.13 -17.09
CA VAL A 151 16.87 8.87 -15.90
C VAL A 151 17.76 8.48 -14.72
N GLU A 152 18.76 7.62 -14.93
CA GLU A 152 19.73 7.22 -13.90
C GLU A 152 20.48 8.42 -13.32
N ALA A 153 21.00 9.29 -14.17
CA ALA A 153 21.74 10.46 -13.72
C ALA A 153 20.87 11.43 -12.91
N VAL A 154 19.66 11.73 -13.40
CA VAL A 154 18.73 12.65 -12.71
C VAL A 154 18.27 12.07 -11.38
N VAL A 155 17.91 10.78 -11.34
CA VAL A 155 17.43 10.15 -10.11
C VAL A 155 18.57 10.00 -9.09
N LEU A 156 19.79 9.70 -9.53
CA LEU A 156 20.94 9.61 -8.62
C LEU A 156 21.25 10.97 -7.98
N ASP A 157 21.30 12.03 -8.79
CA ASP A 157 21.57 13.39 -8.31
C ASP A 157 20.50 13.86 -7.31
N ASP A 158 19.23 13.64 -7.64
CA ASP A 158 18.11 14.00 -6.77
C ASP A 158 18.11 13.22 -5.45
N LEU A 159 18.42 11.92 -5.52
CA LEU A 159 18.47 11.06 -4.34
C LEU A 159 19.64 11.44 -3.42
N ILE A 160 20.82 11.78 -3.99
CA ILE A 160 21.95 12.31 -3.21
C ILE A 160 21.58 13.64 -2.56
N ARG A 161 20.92 14.54 -3.29
CA ARG A 161 20.44 15.83 -2.76
C ARG A 161 19.50 15.63 -1.58
N VAL A 162 18.44 14.84 -1.75
CA VAL A 162 17.42 14.57 -0.72
C VAL A 162 18.02 13.84 0.49
N THR A 163 18.86 12.84 0.28
CA THR A 163 19.50 12.11 1.39
C THR A 163 20.50 12.98 2.16
N SER A 164 21.23 13.87 1.48
CA SER A 164 22.13 14.83 2.11
C SER A 164 21.35 15.86 2.94
N GLU A 165 20.28 16.43 2.40
CA GLU A 165 19.41 17.36 3.12
C GLU A 165 18.77 16.71 4.35
N ALA A 166 18.28 15.47 4.21
CA ALA A 166 17.69 14.71 5.31
C ALA A 166 18.70 14.42 6.44
N LYS A 167 19.98 14.17 6.11
CA LYS A 167 21.06 13.93 7.10
C LYS A 167 21.50 15.22 7.79
N GLN A 168 21.79 16.28 7.02
CA GLN A 168 22.35 17.53 7.55
C GLN A 168 21.32 18.33 8.36
N HIS A 169 20.04 18.26 7.97
CA HIS A 169 18.98 19.04 8.57
C HIS A 169 17.76 18.19 8.91
N ARG A 170 17.95 17.11 9.68
CA ARG A 170 16.87 16.18 10.06
C ARG A 170 15.61 16.88 10.58
N GLU A 171 15.76 17.86 11.48
CA GLU A 171 14.62 18.62 12.02
C GLU A 171 13.92 19.48 10.98
N LYS A 172 14.68 20.22 10.15
CA LYS A 172 14.09 21.04 9.07
C LYS A 172 13.48 20.18 7.97
N PHE A 173 14.05 19.01 7.69
CA PHE A 173 13.50 18.06 6.72
C PHE A 173 12.16 17.50 7.21
N ILE A 174 12.08 17.10 8.48
CA ILE A 174 10.81 16.74 9.13
C ILE A 174 9.82 17.90 9.03
N GLU A 175 10.29 19.14 9.24
CA GLU A 175 9.44 20.33 9.13
C GLU A 175 8.97 20.61 7.69
N ILE A 176 9.81 20.44 6.67
CA ILE A 176 9.45 20.59 5.25
C ILE A 176 8.44 19.52 4.84
N CYS A 177 8.67 18.26 5.22
CA CYS A 177 7.71 17.18 5.01
C CYS A 177 6.37 17.48 5.69
N LYS A 178 6.41 18.04 6.91
CA LYS A 178 5.23 18.49 7.66
C LYS A 178 4.62 19.79 7.12
N ASN A 179 5.36 20.64 6.41
CA ASN A 179 4.87 21.92 5.88
C ASN A 179 4.27 21.77 4.49
N ASN A 180 4.67 20.76 3.71
CA ASN A 180 3.91 20.32 2.54
C ASN A 180 2.48 19.90 2.95
N SER A 181 2.29 19.39 4.17
CA SER A 181 1.00 19.32 4.87
C SER A 181 0.73 20.59 5.69
N SER A 182 0.64 21.75 5.03
CA SER A 182 0.44 23.13 5.52
C SER A 182 0.36 23.39 7.05
N THR A 183 1.02 24.45 7.52
CA THR A 183 0.97 24.94 8.91
C THR A 183 -0.46 25.28 9.40
N ALA A 184 -1.42 25.50 8.48
CA ALA A 184 -2.86 25.59 8.77
C ALA A 184 -3.40 24.28 9.40
N SER A 185 -2.82 23.14 9.01
CA SER A 185 -3.17 21.80 9.48
C SER A 185 -2.96 21.62 10.99
N LYS A 186 -1.96 22.22 11.64
CA LYS A 186 -1.76 22.01 13.10
C LYS A 186 -2.88 22.61 13.95
N LYS A 187 -3.34 23.82 13.61
CA LYS A 187 -4.48 24.47 14.31
C LYS A 187 -5.77 23.73 14.00
N GLU A 188 -5.96 23.32 12.75
CA GLU A 188 -7.11 22.55 12.30
C GLU A 188 -7.15 21.16 12.95
N GLN A 189 -6.02 20.47 13.06
CA GLN A 189 -5.85 19.20 13.78
C GLN A 189 -6.20 19.34 15.25
N ALA A 190 -5.73 20.41 15.91
CA ALA A 190 -6.08 20.68 17.29
C ALA A 190 -7.59 20.93 17.45
N ALA A 191 -8.22 21.60 16.50
CA ALA A 191 -9.67 21.81 16.46
C ALA A 191 -10.42 20.47 16.27
N LYS A 192 -10.03 19.67 15.26
CA LYS A 192 -10.61 18.34 14.98
C LYS A 192 -10.44 17.38 16.16
N LYS A 193 -9.30 17.41 16.85
CA LYS A 193 -9.09 16.61 18.06
C LYS A 193 -10.00 17.04 19.21
N ARG A 194 -10.22 18.35 19.38
CA ARG A 194 -11.19 18.85 20.38
C ARG A 194 -12.61 18.44 20.01
N GLU A 195 -12.97 18.54 18.74
CA GLU A 195 -14.28 18.12 18.23
C GLU A 195 -14.52 16.63 18.42
N LEU A 196 -13.53 15.79 18.11
CA LEU A 196 -13.56 14.34 18.37
C LEU A 196 -13.86 14.06 19.85
N THR A 197 -13.10 14.66 20.77
CA THR A 197 -13.34 14.44 22.21
C THR A 197 -14.70 14.95 22.68
N LYS A 198 -15.26 15.99 22.03
CA LYS A 198 -16.60 16.50 22.34
C LYS A 198 -17.66 15.51 21.87
N SER A 199 -17.53 14.99 20.65
CA SER A 199 -18.44 14.00 20.07
C SER A 199 -18.40 12.67 20.83
N GLU A 200 -17.22 12.21 21.26
CA GLU A 200 -17.07 11.02 22.11
C GLU A 200 -17.75 11.18 23.47
N LYS A 201 -17.59 12.34 24.12
CA LYS A 201 -18.28 12.64 25.38
C LYS A 201 -19.79 12.67 25.19
N ARG A 202 -20.28 13.31 24.11
CA ARG A 202 -21.70 13.36 23.81
C ARG A 202 -22.28 11.97 23.52
N LEU A 203 -21.55 11.13 22.78
CA LEU A 203 -21.94 9.75 22.53
C LEU A 203 -22.07 8.94 23.84
N ALA A 204 -21.14 9.13 24.78
CA ALA A 204 -21.20 8.50 26.09
C ALA A 204 -22.34 9.02 26.97
N GLU A 205 -22.76 10.27 26.81
CA GLU A 205 -23.95 10.83 27.47
C GLU A 205 -25.24 10.25 26.87
N VAL A 206 -25.36 10.23 25.53
CA VAL A 206 -26.51 9.67 24.81
C VAL A 206 -26.70 8.20 25.17
N LYS A 207 -25.62 7.40 25.22
CA LYS A 207 -25.68 6.00 25.66
C LYS A 207 -26.19 5.86 27.11
N ARG A 208 -25.78 6.74 28.01
CA ARG A 208 -26.28 6.76 29.40
C ARG A 208 -27.76 7.16 29.47
N MET A 209 -28.18 8.15 28.70
CA MET A 209 -29.60 8.57 28.61
C MET A 209 -30.47 7.45 28.05
N PHE A 210 -29.98 6.73 27.04
CA PHE A 210 -30.70 5.61 26.43
C PHE A 210 -30.97 4.48 27.43
N VAL A 211 -29.97 4.10 28.24
CA VAL A 211 -30.13 3.10 29.31
C VAL A 211 -31.18 3.56 30.32
N LYS A 212 -31.11 4.82 30.76
CA LYS A 212 -32.06 5.35 31.75
C LYS A 212 -33.51 5.36 31.24
N ILE A 213 -33.72 5.74 29.97
CA ILE A 213 -35.06 5.75 29.36
C ILE A 213 -35.63 4.34 29.21
N TYR A 214 -34.77 3.36 28.90
CA TYR A 214 -35.18 1.97 28.90
C TYR A 214 -35.63 1.50 30.29
N GLU A 215 -34.88 1.86 31.35
CA GLU A 215 -35.24 1.56 32.74
C GLU A 215 -36.56 2.23 33.15
N ASP A 216 -36.76 3.52 32.83
CA ASP A 216 -37.98 4.24 33.17
C ASP A 216 -39.21 3.71 32.41
N ASN A 217 -39.03 3.23 31.17
CA ASN A 217 -40.09 2.52 30.43
C ASN A 217 -40.41 1.16 31.07
N ALA A 218 -39.40 0.37 31.44
CA ALA A 218 -39.59 -0.92 32.10
C ALA A 218 -40.28 -0.79 33.47
N LEU A 219 -40.10 0.33 34.16
CA LEU A 219 -40.77 0.67 35.42
C LEU A 219 -42.17 1.28 35.23
N GLY A 220 -42.64 1.44 33.98
CA GLY A 220 -43.96 1.98 33.66
C GLY A 220 -44.13 3.48 33.95
N LYS A 221 -43.02 4.22 34.13
CA LYS A 221 -43.05 5.67 34.35
C LYS A 221 -43.17 6.46 33.04
N LEU A 222 -42.92 5.81 31.91
CA LEU A 222 -42.97 6.35 30.56
C LEU A 222 -43.99 5.55 29.74
N SER A 223 -44.71 6.23 28.85
CA SER A 223 -45.60 5.55 27.89
C SER A 223 -44.77 4.93 26.76
N ASP A 224 -45.28 3.85 26.14
CA ASP A 224 -44.62 3.22 25.00
C ASP A 224 -44.49 4.16 23.80
N GLU A 225 -45.44 5.09 23.62
CA GLU A 225 -45.40 6.11 22.56
C GLU A 225 -44.26 7.12 22.79
N ASP A 226 -44.13 7.62 24.02
CA ASP A 226 -43.05 8.56 24.40
C ASP A 226 -41.68 7.87 24.33
N TYR A 227 -41.60 6.60 24.73
CA TYR A 227 -40.39 5.77 24.59
C TYR A 227 -40.00 5.60 23.12
N ALA A 228 -40.95 5.28 22.23
CA ALA A 228 -40.67 5.11 20.81
C ALA A 228 -40.14 6.41 20.18
N MET A 229 -40.72 7.56 20.54
CA MET A 229 -40.26 8.87 20.07
C MET A 229 -38.84 9.19 20.59
N LEU A 230 -38.59 9.09 21.89
CA LEU A 230 -37.29 9.41 22.50
C LEU A 230 -36.18 8.43 22.07
N SER A 231 -36.48 7.12 22.04
CA SER A 231 -35.50 6.12 21.60
C SER A 231 -35.14 6.30 20.11
N GLY A 232 -36.08 6.77 19.29
CA GLY A 232 -35.83 7.16 17.90
C GLY A 232 -34.84 8.31 17.78
N THR A 233 -35.05 9.41 18.53
CA THR A 233 -34.17 10.58 18.49
C THR A 233 -32.76 10.30 19.01
N TYR A 234 -32.62 9.50 20.08
CA TYR A 234 -31.30 9.11 20.57
C TYR A 234 -30.57 8.15 19.63
N LYS A 235 -31.29 7.24 18.95
CA LYS A 235 -30.68 6.37 17.93
C LYS A 235 -30.17 7.15 16.73
N THR A 236 -30.93 8.15 16.25
CA THR A 236 -30.47 9.00 15.15
C THR A 236 -29.28 9.86 15.56
N GLU A 237 -29.29 10.44 16.76
CA GLU A 237 -28.15 11.18 17.31
C GLU A 237 -26.91 10.29 17.48
N GLN A 238 -27.09 9.05 17.99
CA GLN A 238 -26.00 8.08 18.11
C GLN A 238 -25.37 7.77 16.76
N ALA A 239 -26.18 7.49 15.73
CA ALA A 239 -25.68 7.17 14.39
C ALA A 239 -24.89 8.34 13.78
N GLN A 240 -25.38 9.57 13.95
CA GLN A 240 -24.68 10.78 13.49
C GLN A 240 -23.34 10.97 14.21
N LEU A 241 -23.32 10.82 15.55
CA LEU A 241 -22.08 10.95 16.33
C LEU A 241 -21.05 9.86 15.98
N GLU A 242 -21.48 8.61 15.80
CA GLU A 242 -20.60 7.51 15.40
C GLU A 242 -20.01 7.75 14.00
N GLN A 243 -20.80 8.27 13.06
CA GLN A 243 -20.31 8.66 11.74
C GLN A 243 -19.27 9.78 11.83
N THR A 244 -19.57 10.87 12.55
CA THR A 244 -18.63 12.00 12.72
C THR A 244 -17.34 11.57 13.42
N ILE A 245 -17.42 10.71 14.44
CA ILE A 245 -16.25 10.16 15.12
C ILE A 245 -15.40 9.34 14.14
N SER A 246 -16.02 8.49 13.33
CA SER A 246 -15.33 7.69 12.31
C SER A 246 -14.61 8.57 11.27
N GLU A 247 -15.29 9.60 10.76
CA GLU A 247 -14.73 10.55 9.80
C GLU A 247 -13.53 11.32 10.39
N LEU A 248 -13.71 11.94 11.57
CA LEU A 248 -12.65 12.68 12.26
C LEU A 248 -11.45 11.79 12.62
N THR A 249 -11.69 10.54 13.02
CA THR A 249 -10.63 9.58 13.35
C THR A 249 -9.86 9.17 12.10
N SER A 250 -10.55 8.95 10.98
CA SER A 250 -9.93 8.64 9.68
C SER A 250 -9.03 9.78 9.21
N GLU A 251 -9.49 11.03 9.33
CA GLU A 251 -8.69 12.20 8.98
C GLU A 251 -7.45 12.38 9.87
N LEU A 252 -7.59 12.20 11.18
CA LEU A 252 -6.46 12.29 12.12
C LEU A 252 -5.46 11.14 11.93
N ASN A 253 -5.91 9.95 11.55
CA ASN A 253 -5.03 8.81 11.29
C ASN A 253 -4.20 9.02 10.03
N LYS A 254 -4.77 9.55 8.93
CA LYS A 254 -4.00 9.91 7.73
C LYS A 254 -2.81 10.82 8.04
N ILE A 255 -3.01 11.79 8.93
CA ILE A 255 -1.97 12.73 9.35
C ILE A 255 -0.91 12.06 10.23
N LYS A 256 -1.30 11.18 11.15
CA LYS A 256 -0.34 10.39 11.95
C LYS A 256 0.47 9.43 11.09
N ASP A 257 -0.15 8.85 10.07
CA ASP A 257 0.54 7.99 9.11
C ASP A 257 1.65 8.78 8.43
N ASP A 258 1.43 10.05 8.05
CA ASP A 258 2.47 10.93 7.49
C ASP A 258 3.66 11.16 8.46
N GLU A 259 3.40 11.32 9.77
CA GLU A 259 4.49 11.43 10.78
C GLU A 259 5.27 10.12 10.97
N GLN A 260 4.60 8.97 10.90
CA GLN A 260 5.29 7.68 10.95
C GLN A 260 6.06 7.42 9.66
N ASN A 261 5.50 7.82 8.53
CA ASN A 261 6.08 7.72 7.20
C ASN A 261 7.38 8.53 7.08
N THR A 262 7.40 9.78 7.53
CA THR A 262 8.64 10.59 7.58
C THR A 262 9.73 9.95 8.44
N ASN A 263 9.38 9.41 9.62
CA ASN A 263 10.33 8.67 10.45
C ASN A 263 10.85 7.39 9.80
N ARG A 264 10.00 6.67 9.04
CA ARG A 264 10.39 5.49 8.25
C ARG A 264 11.36 5.90 7.13
N PHE A 265 11.10 6.99 6.42
CA PHE A 265 12.01 7.51 5.40
C PHE A 265 13.40 7.79 5.99
N LEU A 266 13.47 8.46 7.14
CA LEU A 266 14.74 8.74 7.81
C LEU A 266 15.50 7.47 8.20
N LYS A 267 14.82 6.41 8.64
CA LYS A 267 15.47 5.11 8.90
C LYS A 267 16.06 4.48 7.63
N ILE A 268 15.42 4.67 6.48
CA ILE A 268 15.94 4.19 5.19
C ILE A 268 17.16 5.03 4.77
N VAL A 269 17.12 6.35 4.96
CA VAL A 269 18.28 7.25 4.74
C VAL A 269 19.47 6.86 5.62
N ASP A 270 19.23 6.52 6.88
CA ASP A 270 20.27 6.10 7.82
C ASP A 270 20.91 4.75 7.39
N LYS A 271 20.14 3.87 6.74
CA LYS A 271 20.61 2.56 6.26
C LYS A 271 21.55 2.66 5.04
N TYR A 272 21.33 3.62 4.14
CA TYR A 272 22.09 3.77 2.91
C TYR A 272 22.94 5.04 2.95
N THR A 273 24.16 4.90 3.46
CA THR A 273 25.02 6.06 3.76
C THR A 273 25.78 6.59 2.54
N ASP A 274 26.16 5.71 1.61
CA ASP A 274 26.90 6.04 0.38
C ASP A 274 26.28 5.34 -0.83
N ILE A 275 25.54 6.09 -1.65
CA ILE A 275 24.81 5.55 -2.80
C ILE A 275 25.64 5.80 -4.05
N THR A 276 26.44 4.81 -4.45
CA THR A 276 27.28 4.88 -5.65
C THR A 276 26.57 4.32 -6.89
N GLU A 277 25.67 3.35 -6.71
CA GLU A 277 24.91 2.72 -7.80
C GLU A 277 23.43 2.57 -7.45
N LEU A 278 22.57 2.87 -8.42
CA LEU A 278 21.12 2.70 -8.31
C LEU A 278 20.74 1.23 -8.51
N THR A 279 20.73 0.48 -7.41
CA THR A 279 20.22 -0.89 -7.38
C THR A 279 18.69 -0.91 -7.37
N TYR A 280 18.11 -1.98 -7.92
CA TYR A 280 16.66 -2.18 -7.96
C TYR A 280 16.03 -2.09 -6.56
N ASP A 281 16.63 -2.73 -5.57
CA ASP A 281 16.12 -2.74 -4.19
C ASP A 281 16.16 -1.35 -3.54
N LEU A 282 17.23 -0.58 -3.80
CA LEU A 282 17.37 0.78 -3.29
C LEU A 282 16.30 1.71 -3.87
N LEU A 283 16.12 1.71 -5.19
CA LEU A 283 15.09 2.51 -5.85
C LEU A 283 13.70 2.15 -5.33
N ARG A 284 13.46 0.87 -5.05
CA ARG A 284 12.18 0.39 -4.53
C ARG A 284 11.91 0.80 -3.08
N ASP A 285 12.96 0.88 -2.26
CA ASP A 285 12.85 1.32 -0.87
C ASP A 285 12.62 2.84 -0.80
N PHE A 286 13.24 3.63 -1.68
CA PHE A 286 13.15 5.11 -1.66
C PHE A 286 12.03 5.71 -2.50
N ILE A 287 11.70 5.14 -3.66
CA ILE A 287 10.84 5.76 -4.67
C ILE A 287 9.54 4.99 -4.82
N ASP A 288 8.40 5.71 -4.76
CA ASP A 288 7.08 5.17 -5.10
C ASP A 288 6.89 5.21 -6.62
N LYS A 289 7.00 6.41 -7.22
CA LYS A 289 6.72 6.65 -8.65
C LYS A 289 7.61 7.73 -9.23
N ILE A 290 7.90 7.61 -10.51
CA ILE A 290 8.61 8.63 -11.30
C ILE A 290 7.73 8.98 -12.49
N TYR A 291 7.30 10.23 -12.57
CA TYR A 291 6.56 10.74 -13.73
C TYR A 291 7.52 11.43 -14.70
N ILE A 292 7.44 11.02 -15.96
CA ILE A 292 8.22 11.59 -17.05
C ILE A 292 7.25 12.25 -18.02
N TYR A 293 7.44 13.55 -18.25
CA TYR A 293 6.62 14.32 -19.17
C TYR A 293 7.21 14.34 -20.57
N GLU A 294 6.40 14.71 -21.56
CA GLU A 294 6.88 15.00 -22.90
C GLU A 294 7.99 16.08 -22.88
N LYS A 295 8.90 16.00 -23.85
CA LYS A 295 9.95 17.01 -24.01
C LYS A 295 9.32 18.30 -24.53
N ASP A 296 9.58 19.41 -23.85
CA ASP A 296 9.16 20.72 -24.35
C ASP A 296 9.88 21.01 -25.68
N LYS A 297 9.09 21.29 -26.72
CA LYS A 297 9.59 21.54 -28.08
C LYS A 297 10.34 22.87 -28.16
N VAL A 298 10.02 23.83 -27.29
CA VAL A 298 10.60 25.18 -27.29
C VAL A 298 11.92 25.18 -26.52
N ASN A 299 11.89 24.78 -25.25
CA ASN A 299 13.07 24.85 -24.37
C ASN A 299 13.99 23.63 -24.48
N LYS A 300 13.56 22.57 -25.18
CA LYS A 300 14.23 21.25 -25.22
C LYS A 300 14.48 20.63 -23.85
N THR A 301 13.84 21.14 -22.80
CA THR A 301 13.87 20.59 -21.44
C THR A 301 12.79 19.53 -21.29
N ARG A 302 12.93 18.68 -20.28
CA ARG A 302 11.94 17.66 -19.94
C ARG A 302 11.75 17.66 -18.43
N ARG A 303 10.49 17.71 -18.00
CA ARG A 303 10.12 17.62 -16.59
C ARG A 303 10.12 16.16 -16.16
N ILE A 304 10.79 15.87 -15.05
CA ILE A 304 10.78 14.58 -14.37
C ILE A 304 10.40 14.86 -12.93
N GLU A 305 9.36 14.19 -12.44
CA GLU A 305 8.93 14.29 -11.05
C GLU A 305 9.18 12.97 -10.35
N ILE A 306 9.84 13.02 -9.21
CA ILE A 306 10.18 11.85 -8.40
C ILE A 306 9.34 11.92 -7.13
N PHE A 307 8.51 10.90 -6.93
CA PHE A 307 7.73 10.71 -5.72
C PHE A 307 8.43 9.69 -4.84
N TYR A 308 8.93 10.16 -3.70
CA TYR A 308 9.57 9.32 -2.71
C TYR A 308 8.51 8.57 -1.89
N ASN A 309 8.81 7.31 -1.56
CA ASN A 309 8.05 6.58 -0.58
C ASN A 309 7.99 7.41 0.70
N PHE A 310 6.81 7.46 1.31
CA PHE A 310 6.57 8.08 2.62
C PHE A 310 6.62 9.62 2.70
N VAL A 311 7.20 10.31 1.72
CA VAL A 311 7.36 11.79 1.75
C VAL A 311 6.73 12.48 0.53
N GLY A 312 6.44 11.76 -0.55
CA GLY A 312 5.85 12.33 -1.76
C GLY A 312 6.88 13.09 -2.60
N ASN A 313 6.44 14.14 -3.30
CA ASN A 313 7.34 14.93 -4.15
C ASN A 313 8.09 15.97 -3.30
N ILE A 314 9.43 15.94 -3.39
CA ILE A 314 10.35 16.89 -2.75
C ILE A 314 11.05 17.66 -3.89
N SER A 315 10.25 18.44 -4.62
CA SER A 315 10.73 19.40 -5.63
C SER A 315 10.80 20.80 -5.02
#